data_AF-A0A3C0FKB1-F1
#
_entry.id   AF-A0A3C0FKB1-F1
#
_cell.length_a   1.000
_cell.length_b   1.000
_cell.length_c   1.000
_cell.angle_alpha   90.00
_cell.angle_beta   90.00
_cell.angle_gamma   90.00
#
_symmetry.space_group_name_H-M   'P 1'
#
loop_
_entity.id
_entity.type
_entity.pdbx_description
1 polymer ?
#
loop_
_entity_poly.entity_id
_entity_poly.type
_entity_poly.pdbx_seq_one_letter_code
_entity_poly.pdbx_strand_id
1 'polypeptide(L)'
;TYLEMTQRISVGDEVDRNDIMKRLVELQYTRNDAAFSRGTFRVRGDVLEIFPAHAEDRAWRVSMFGDEVEELAEFDPLTGHKFASMDSVTVYANSHHVTPRPTLVQAMSGIKQELKDRLAQFQAEGKLLAAERIEQRTTFDLEMMETVGHCKGIENYSRWLSGRNPGEPPPTLFEYLPENAL
;
A
#
# COMPACT_ATOMS: atom_id res chain seq x y z
N THR A 1 -3.24 8.01 -10.71
CA THR A 1 -2.06 8.63 -10.03
C THR A 1 -2.19 8.41 -8.53
N TYR A 2 -1.12 8.41 -7.73
CA TYR A 2 -1.12 8.06 -6.28
C TYR A 2 -2.32 8.56 -5.42
N LEU A 3 -2.93 9.69 -5.80
CA LEU A 3 -4.21 10.21 -5.27
C LEU A 3 -5.44 9.28 -5.43
N GLU A 4 -5.40 8.29 -6.31
CA GLU A 4 -6.47 7.29 -6.53
C GLU A 4 -6.45 6.16 -5.49
N MET A 5 -5.43 6.11 -4.63
CA MET A 5 -5.27 5.11 -3.58
C MET A 5 -5.65 5.67 -2.21
N THR A 6 -6.83 6.27 -2.15
CA THR A 6 -7.49 6.64 -0.91
C THR A 6 -8.80 5.90 -0.77
N GLN A 7 -9.25 5.72 0.47
CA GLN A 7 -10.58 5.26 0.78
C GLN A 7 -11.23 6.27 1.72
N ARG A 8 -12.27 6.94 1.24
CA ARG A 8 -13.13 7.77 2.09
C ARG A 8 -14.20 6.90 2.71
N ILE A 9 -14.48 7.11 3.99
CA ILE A 9 -15.55 6.47 4.75
C ILE A 9 -16.30 7.60 5.44
N SER A 10 -17.63 7.65 5.27
CA SER A 10 -18.50 8.68 5.86
C SER A 10 -19.64 8.03 6.63
N VAL A 11 -20.14 8.73 7.64
CA VAL A 11 -21.36 8.31 8.35
C VAL A 11 -22.53 8.29 7.36
N GLY A 12 -23.32 7.22 7.38
CA GLY A 12 -24.42 6.97 6.46
C GLY A 12 -24.03 6.29 5.14
N ASP A 13 -22.77 5.92 4.94
CA ASP A 13 -22.37 5.12 3.78
C ASP A 13 -22.98 3.70 3.87
N GLU A 14 -23.70 3.26 2.82
CA GLU A 14 -24.15 1.88 2.65
C GLU A 14 -23.02 1.04 2.02
N VAL A 15 -22.27 0.31 2.84
CA VAL A 15 -21.13 -0.52 2.44
C VAL A 15 -20.93 -1.71 3.38
N ASP A 16 -20.67 -2.90 2.81
CA ASP A 16 -20.33 -4.09 3.60
C ASP A 16 -18.95 -3.90 4.27
N ARG A 17 -18.86 -4.20 5.56
CA ARG A 17 -17.61 -4.12 6.34
C ARG A 17 -16.44 -4.87 5.69
N ASN A 18 -16.70 -6.02 5.07
CA ASN A 18 -15.69 -6.80 4.36
C ASN A 18 -15.15 -6.09 3.13
N ASP A 19 -15.95 -5.27 2.45
CA ASP A 19 -15.48 -4.46 1.34
C ASP A 19 -14.60 -3.31 1.82
N ILE A 20 -14.94 -2.71 2.98
CA ILE A 20 -14.02 -1.78 3.65
C ILE A 20 -12.68 -2.47 3.94
N MET A 21 -12.71 -3.67 4.54
CA MET A 21 -11.48 -4.41 4.88
C MET A 21 -10.65 -4.80 3.65
N LYS A 22 -11.29 -5.26 2.56
CA LYS A 22 -10.58 -5.57 1.30
C LYS A 22 -9.84 -4.34 0.79
N ARG A 23 -10.49 -3.18 0.82
CA ARG A 23 -9.87 -1.93 0.38
C ARG A 23 -8.73 -1.49 1.31
N LEU A 24 -8.85 -1.70 2.62
CA LEU A 24 -7.73 -1.48 3.56
C LEU A 24 -6.52 -2.37 3.25
N VAL A 25 -6.75 -3.64 2.89
CA VAL A 25 -5.68 -4.57 2.46
C VAL A 25 -5.03 -4.09 1.15
N GLU A 26 -5.80 -3.60 0.19
CA GLU A 26 -5.26 -2.98 -1.04
C GLU A 26 -4.41 -1.74 -0.74
N LEU A 27 -4.76 -0.99 0.31
CA LEU A 27 -3.98 0.12 0.84
C LEU A 27 -2.79 -0.32 1.72
N GLN A 28 -2.45 -1.62 1.72
CA GLN A 28 -1.37 -2.24 2.47
C GLN A 28 -1.50 -2.16 4.01
N TYR A 29 -2.73 -2.08 4.51
CA TYR A 29 -2.97 -2.28 5.93
C TYR A 29 -3.01 -3.77 6.25
N THR A 30 -2.50 -4.12 7.44
CA THR A 30 -2.51 -5.50 7.93
C THR A 30 -3.59 -5.67 8.99
N ARG A 31 -4.38 -6.75 8.91
CA ARG A 31 -5.29 -7.10 10.00
C ARG A 31 -4.49 -7.61 11.19
N ASN A 32 -4.63 -6.97 12.35
CA ASN A 32 -3.96 -7.41 13.58
C ASN A 32 -4.83 -7.15 14.82
N ASP A 33 -5.57 -8.18 15.23
CA ASP A 33 -6.49 -8.10 16.37
C ASP A 33 -5.76 -8.05 17.73
N ALA A 34 -4.52 -8.57 17.80
CA ALA A 34 -3.73 -8.68 19.03
C ALA A 34 -2.84 -7.45 19.28
N ALA A 35 -2.09 -7.01 18.27
CA ALA A 35 -1.19 -5.87 18.34
C ALA A 35 -1.68 -4.75 17.43
N PHE A 36 -2.41 -3.81 18.03
CA PHE A 36 -2.96 -2.66 17.31
C PHE A 36 -1.94 -1.53 17.26
N SER A 37 -1.46 -1.21 16.06
CA SER A 37 -0.37 -0.27 15.79
C SER A 37 -0.60 0.42 14.45
N ARG A 38 0.16 1.48 14.13
CA ARG A 38 0.05 2.18 12.84
C ARG A 38 0.12 1.20 11.66
N GLY A 39 -0.72 1.45 10.65
CA GLY A 39 -0.80 0.62 9.46
C GLY A 39 -1.54 -0.70 9.67
N THR A 40 -2.23 -0.88 10.80
CA THR A 40 -3.08 -2.05 11.05
C THR A 40 -4.54 -1.68 11.25
N PHE A 41 -5.40 -2.67 11.06
CA PHE A 41 -6.81 -2.59 11.45
C PHE A 41 -7.22 -3.85 12.22
N ARG A 42 -8.31 -3.77 12.98
CA ARG A 42 -8.88 -4.89 13.73
C ARG A 42 -10.40 -4.84 13.76
N VAL A 43 -11.03 -5.99 13.99
CA VAL A 43 -12.50 -6.10 14.00
C VAL A 43 -12.97 -6.64 15.34
N ARG A 44 -13.98 -5.99 15.93
CA ARG A 44 -14.61 -6.38 17.19
C ARG A 44 -16.13 -6.31 17.04
N GLY A 45 -16.75 -7.43 16.65
CA GLY A 45 -18.17 -7.42 16.30
C GLY A 45 -18.39 -6.43 15.14
N ASP A 46 -19.36 -5.54 15.29
CA ASP A 46 -19.73 -4.57 14.24
C ASP A 46 -18.84 -3.32 14.22
N VAL A 47 -17.76 -3.33 15.00
CA VAL A 47 -16.79 -2.25 15.06
C VAL A 47 -15.52 -2.61 14.30
N LEU A 48 -15.14 -1.76 13.35
CA LEU A 48 -13.85 -1.78 12.67
C LEU A 48 -12.98 -0.65 13.23
N GLU A 49 -11.81 -0.99 13.76
CA GLU A 49 -10.84 0.00 14.23
C GLU A 49 -9.64 0.05 13.28
N ILE A 50 -9.26 1.25 12.85
CA ILE A 50 -8.21 1.51 11.87
C ILE A 50 -7.18 2.42 12.52
N PHE A 51 -5.90 2.05 12.49
CA PHE A 51 -4.81 2.93 12.92
C PHE A 51 -4.11 3.51 11.68
N PRO A 52 -4.40 4.78 11.31
CA PRO A 52 -3.85 5.38 10.10
C PRO A 52 -2.32 5.42 10.11
N ALA A 53 -1.69 5.20 8.95
CA ALA A 53 -0.24 5.24 8.82
C ALA A 53 0.36 6.61 9.17
N HIS A 54 -0.40 7.68 8.91
CA HIS A 54 0.02 9.07 9.12
C HIS A 54 -0.27 9.61 10.52
N ALA A 55 -1.09 8.92 11.32
CA ALA A 55 -1.49 9.40 12.64
C ALA A 55 -0.47 9.01 13.71
N GLU A 56 -0.27 9.87 14.71
CA GLU A 56 0.73 9.60 15.74
C GLU A 56 0.23 8.68 16.86
N ASP A 57 -0.84 9.11 17.49
CA ASP A 57 -1.44 8.56 18.71
C ASP A 57 -2.97 8.46 18.60
N ARG A 58 -3.53 8.62 17.40
CA ARG A 58 -4.97 8.61 17.15
C ARG A 58 -5.36 7.51 16.17
N ALA A 59 -6.36 6.73 16.56
CA ALA A 59 -6.98 5.73 15.73
C ALA A 59 -8.45 6.09 15.49
N TRP A 60 -9.04 5.45 14.48
CA TRP A 60 -10.44 5.66 14.11
C TRP A 60 -11.25 4.41 14.39
N ARG A 61 -12.43 4.61 14.94
CA ARG A 61 -13.45 3.59 15.16
C ARG A 61 -14.59 3.83 14.19
N VAL A 62 -14.89 2.82 13.39
CA VAL A 62 -16.01 2.76 12.46
C VAL A 62 -17.02 1.77 13.04
N SER A 63 -18.13 2.28 13.54
CA SER A 63 -19.25 1.46 14.02
C SER A 63 -20.21 1.22 12.87
N MET A 64 -20.52 -0.05 12.61
CA MET A 64 -21.44 -0.47 11.56
C MET A 64 -22.78 -0.91 12.15
N PHE A 65 -23.87 -0.70 11.43
CA PHE A 65 -25.17 -1.32 11.68
C PHE A 65 -25.62 -2.05 10.42
N GLY A 66 -25.41 -3.38 10.39
CA GLY A 66 -25.53 -4.13 9.14
C GLY A 66 -24.51 -3.63 8.11
N ASP A 67 -25.01 -3.09 7.00
CA ASP A 67 -24.20 -2.55 5.91
C ASP A 67 -24.16 -1.01 5.92
N GLU A 68 -24.50 -0.35 7.04
CA GLU A 68 -24.44 1.12 7.15
C GLU A 68 -23.37 1.56 8.15
N VAL A 69 -22.62 2.60 7.83
CA VAL A 69 -21.71 3.27 8.78
C VAL A 69 -22.52 4.15 9.74
N GLU A 70 -22.72 3.70 10.97
CA GLU A 70 -23.52 4.39 11.98
C GLU A 70 -22.74 5.51 12.69
N GLU A 71 -21.48 5.27 13.03
CA GLU A 71 -20.65 6.23 13.77
C GLU A 71 -19.19 6.16 13.35
N LEU A 72 -18.56 7.33 13.22
CA LEU A 72 -17.12 7.48 13.14
C LEU A 72 -16.61 8.25 14.36
N ALA A 73 -15.60 7.71 15.04
CA ALA A 73 -14.99 8.33 16.20
C ALA A 73 -13.47 8.23 16.18
N GLU A 74 -12.81 9.31 16.62
CA GLU A 74 -11.37 9.32 16.86
C GLU A 74 -11.12 8.95 18.33
N PHE A 75 -10.16 8.06 18.57
CA PHE A 75 -9.87 7.56 19.91
C PHE A 75 -8.37 7.25 20.12
N ASP A 76 -7.97 7.19 21.38
CA ASP A 76 -6.64 6.79 21.81
C ASP A 76 -6.51 5.25 21.74
N PRO A 77 -5.61 4.69 20.91
CA PRO A 77 -5.46 3.24 20.74
C PRO A 77 -4.90 2.52 21.98
N LEU A 78 -4.26 3.24 22.91
CA LEU A 78 -3.71 2.71 24.15
C LEU A 78 -4.74 2.74 25.28
N THR A 79 -5.41 3.88 25.49
CA THR A 79 -6.34 4.07 26.62
C THR A 79 -7.80 3.77 26.28
N GLY A 80 -8.16 3.78 24.98
CA GLY A 80 -9.54 3.65 24.50
C GLY A 80 -10.36 4.94 24.63
N HIS A 81 -9.76 6.03 25.11
CA HIS A 81 -10.44 7.31 25.31
C HIS A 81 -10.91 7.90 23.98
N LYS A 82 -12.21 8.22 23.88
CA LYS A 82 -12.79 8.87 22.70
C LYS A 82 -12.46 10.37 22.72
N PHE A 83 -11.86 10.87 21.64
CA PHE A 83 -11.56 12.28 21.47
C PHE A 83 -12.73 13.05 20.85
N ALA A 84 -13.22 12.59 19.69
CA ALA A 84 -14.25 13.29 18.94
C ALA A 84 -15.08 12.32 18.08
N SER A 85 -16.31 12.70 17.76
CA SER A 85 -17.06 12.13 16.64
C SER A 85 -16.67 12.85 15.35
N MET A 86 -16.73 12.15 14.22
CA MET A 86 -16.39 12.67 12.89
C MET A 86 -17.49 12.33 11.89
N ASP A 87 -17.67 13.16 10.86
CA ASP A 87 -18.63 12.87 9.79
C ASP A 87 -18.02 12.00 8.69
N SER A 88 -16.70 12.12 8.47
CA SER A 88 -15.98 11.29 7.50
C SER A 88 -14.48 11.22 7.82
N VAL A 89 -13.84 10.15 7.34
CA VAL A 89 -12.38 9.95 7.38
C VAL A 89 -11.88 9.57 5.99
N THR A 90 -10.62 9.87 5.71
CA THR A 90 -9.94 9.43 4.48
C THR A 90 -8.71 8.62 4.86
N VAL A 91 -8.74 7.33 4.52
CA VAL A 91 -7.62 6.42 4.68
C VAL A 91 -6.70 6.56 3.49
N TYR A 92 -5.44 6.87 3.76
CA TYR A 92 -4.36 6.89 2.77
C TYR A 92 -3.59 5.58 2.81
N ALA A 93 -2.91 5.25 1.72
CA ALA A 93 -2.09 4.06 1.62
C ALA A 93 -1.00 4.00 2.72
N ASN A 94 -0.73 2.81 3.24
CA ASN A 94 0.26 2.56 4.31
C ASN A 94 1.72 2.65 3.82
N SER A 95 1.94 2.88 2.51
CA SER A 95 3.26 2.99 1.90
C SER A 95 3.26 3.99 0.74
N HIS A 96 4.38 4.68 0.53
CA HIS A 96 4.59 5.54 -0.63
C HIS A 96 4.79 4.76 -1.95
N HIS A 97 4.88 3.44 -1.88
CA HIS A 97 5.03 2.56 -3.03
C HIS A 97 3.83 1.65 -3.29
N VAL A 98 2.66 1.96 -2.69
CA VAL A 98 1.45 1.20 -3.04
C VAL A 98 1.19 1.37 -4.53
N THR A 99 1.21 0.22 -5.22
CA THR A 99 1.08 0.14 -6.66
C THR A 99 -0.14 -0.72 -6.97
N PRO A 100 -1.11 -0.24 -7.78
CA PRO A 100 -2.26 -1.04 -8.15
C PRO A 100 -1.85 -2.37 -8.81
N ARG A 101 -2.64 -3.43 -8.59
CA ARG A 101 -2.36 -4.75 -9.15
C ARG A 101 -2.16 -4.76 -10.68
N PRO A 102 -2.95 -4.03 -11.49
CA PRO A 102 -2.72 -3.95 -12.94
C PRO A 102 -1.33 -3.38 -13.28
N THR A 103 -0.91 -2.33 -12.57
CA THR A 103 0.41 -1.70 -12.73
C THR A 103 1.54 -2.65 -12.33
N LEU A 104 1.37 -3.40 -11.23
CA LEU A 104 2.32 -4.44 -10.82
C LEU A 104 2.49 -5.51 -11.90
N VAL A 105 1.38 -6.03 -12.43
CA VAL A 105 1.42 -7.07 -13.48
C VAL A 105 2.14 -6.56 -14.74
N GLN A 106 1.87 -5.32 -15.15
CA GLN A 106 2.58 -4.69 -16.26
C GLN A 106 4.08 -4.56 -15.97
N ALA A 107 4.44 -4.05 -14.79
CA ALA A 107 5.82 -3.86 -14.36
C ALA A 107 6.60 -5.18 -14.34
N MET A 108 6.00 -6.26 -13.82
CA MET A 108 6.61 -7.59 -13.74
C MET A 108 7.04 -8.11 -15.12
N SER A 109 6.27 -7.86 -16.18
CA SER A 109 6.64 -8.26 -17.54
C SER A 109 7.94 -7.57 -17.99
N GLY A 110 8.06 -6.27 -17.70
CA GLY A 110 9.26 -5.50 -18.00
C GLY A 110 10.48 -5.96 -17.20
N ILE A 111 10.31 -6.19 -15.90
CA ILE A 111 11.37 -6.69 -15.01
C ILE A 111 11.89 -8.06 -15.50
N LYS A 112 10.99 -8.97 -15.90
CA LYS A 112 11.36 -10.29 -16.44
C LYS A 112 12.20 -10.17 -17.71
N GLN A 113 11.85 -9.25 -18.60
CA GLN A 113 12.59 -9.03 -19.83
C GLN A 113 13.98 -8.43 -19.55
N GLU A 114 14.06 -7.41 -18.69
CA GLU A 114 15.35 -6.80 -18.32
C GLU A 114 16.27 -7.77 -17.58
N LEU A 115 15.71 -8.64 -16.73
CA LEU A 115 16.46 -9.72 -16.09
C LEU A 115 17.08 -10.65 -17.14
N LYS A 116 16.30 -11.09 -18.13
CA LYS A 116 16.78 -11.96 -19.21
C LYS A 116 17.95 -11.34 -19.97
N ASP A 117 17.84 -10.07 -20.33
CA ASP A 117 18.88 -9.34 -21.06
C ASP A 117 20.14 -9.18 -20.20
N ARG A 118 19.97 -8.90 -18.91
CA ARG A 118 21.08 -8.77 -17.95
C ARG A 118 21.80 -10.08 -17.67
N LEU A 119 21.07 -11.20 -17.62
CA LEU A 119 21.66 -12.54 -17.48
C LEU A 119 22.50 -12.91 -18.70
N ALA A 120 21.99 -12.65 -19.91
CA ALA A 120 22.74 -12.88 -21.14
C ALA A 120 24.04 -12.08 -21.18
N GLN A 121 24.00 -10.81 -20.74
CA GLN A 121 25.19 -9.97 -20.60
C GLN A 121 26.21 -10.58 -19.61
N PHE A 122 25.78 -10.92 -18.39
CA PHE A 122 26.71 -11.48 -17.39
C PHE A 122 27.29 -12.83 -17.80
N GLN A 123 26.53 -13.67 -18.50
CA GLN A 123 27.03 -14.92 -19.07
C GLN A 123 28.10 -14.66 -20.13
N ALA A 124 27.86 -13.72 -21.06
CA ALA A 124 28.84 -13.35 -22.08
C ALA A 124 30.13 -12.76 -21.49
N GLU A 125 30.03 -12.04 -20.36
CA GLU A 125 31.16 -11.48 -19.62
C GLU A 125 31.84 -12.49 -18.67
N GLY A 126 31.38 -13.75 -18.59
CA GLY A 126 31.91 -14.77 -17.68
C GLY A 126 31.60 -14.53 -16.19
N LYS A 127 30.67 -13.62 -15.87
CA LYS A 127 30.29 -13.23 -14.50
C LYS A 127 29.18 -14.14 -13.94
N LEU A 128 29.44 -15.45 -13.91
CA LEU A 128 28.42 -16.47 -13.57
C LEU A 128 27.82 -16.28 -12.17
N LEU A 129 28.65 -15.96 -11.16
CA LEU A 129 28.16 -15.71 -9.79
C LEU A 129 27.24 -14.48 -9.70
N ALA A 130 27.51 -13.44 -10.50
CA ALA A 130 26.67 -12.25 -10.53
C ALA A 130 25.32 -12.55 -11.22
N ALA A 131 25.34 -13.38 -12.27
CA ALA A 131 24.13 -13.87 -12.95
C ALA A 131 23.25 -14.68 -12.00
N GLU A 132 23.82 -15.67 -11.31
CA GLU A 132 23.07 -16.49 -10.35
C GLU A 132 22.46 -15.64 -9.23
N ARG A 133 23.23 -14.69 -8.68
CA ARG A 133 22.76 -13.82 -7.59
C ARG A 133 21.58 -12.93 -8.02
N ILE A 134 21.66 -12.32 -9.20
CA ILE A 134 20.57 -11.44 -9.67
C ILE A 134 19.35 -12.25 -10.07
N GLU A 135 19.52 -13.42 -10.67
CA GLU A 135 18.42 -14.33 -11.02
C GLU A 135 17.64 -14.76 -9.78
N GLN A 136 18.32 -15.32 -8.78
CA GLN A 136 17.68 -15.79 -7.54
C GLN A 136 16.92 -14.66 -6.84
N ARG A 137 17.56 -13.49 -6.67
CA ARG A 137 16.93 -12.35 -6.00
C ARG A 137 15.70 -11.86 -6.75
N THR A 138 15.85 -11.60 -8.06
CA THR A 138 14.78 -11.00 -8.85
C THR A 138 13.61 -11.95 -9.03
N THR A 139 13.86 -13.26 -9.16
CA THR A 139 12.80 -14.27 -9.28
C THR A 139 11.97 -14.36 -7.99
N PHE A 140 12.64 -14.41 -6.83
CA PHE A 140 11.94 -14.37 -5.54
C PHE A 140 11.12 -13.09 -5.36
N ASP A 141 11.68 -11.93 -5.71
CA ASP A 141 10.97 -10.66 -5.63
C ASP A 141 9.73 -10.64 -6.54
N LEU A 142 9.83 -11.19 -7.75
CA LEU A 142 8.70 -11.33 -8.68
C LEU A 142 7.60 -12.25 -8.13
N GLU A 143 7.95 -13.37 -7.51
CA GLU A 143 6.98 -14.26 -6.84
C GLU A 143 6.25 -13.55 -5.69
N MET A 144 6.99 -12.77 -4.90
CA MET A 144 6.42 -11.97 -3.81
C MET A 144 5.50 -10.86 -4.34
N MET A 145 5.86 -10.19 -5.43
CA MET A 145 4.98 -9.22 -6.10
C MET A 145 3.69 -9.88 -6.62
N GLU A 146 3.77 -11.10 -7.16
CA GLU A 146 2.62 -11.81 -7.71
C GLU A 146 1.63 -12.27 -6.63
N THR A 147 2.16 -12.79 -5.53
CA THR A 147 1.39 -13.44 -4.46
C THR A 147 0.94 -12.45 -3.39
N VAL A 148 1.83 -11.56 -2.95
CA VAL A 148 1.62 -10.61 -1.85
C VAL A 148 1.30 -9.21 -2.36
N GLY A 149 1.66 -8.87 -3.60
CA GLY A 149 1.53 -7.51 -4.14
C GLY A 149 2.66 -6.57 -3.71
N HIS A 150 3.70 -7.10 -3.05
CA HIS A 150 4.86 -6.34 -2.61
C HIS A 150 6.07 -7.26 -2.37
N CYS A 151 7.29 -6.72 -2.45
CA CYS A 151 8.52 -7.42 -2.08
C CYS A 151 9.43 -6.49 -1.27
N LYS A 152 10.36 -7.08 -0.51
CA LYS A 152 11.37 -6.28 0.19
C LYS A 152 12.28 -5.60 -0.84
N GLY A 153 12.45 -4.29 -0.72
CA GLY A 153 13.26 -3.53 -1.67
C GLY A 153 12.50 -3.16 -2.94
N ILE A 154 11.17 -3.05 -2.88
CA ILE A 154 10.32 -2.73 -4.05
C ILE A 154 10.74 -1.44 -4.77
N GLU A 155 11.37 -0.51 -4.06
CA GLU A 155 11.87 0.76 -4.58
C GLU A 155 12.93 0.59 -5.69
N ASN A 156 13.64 -0.55 -5.71
CA ASN A 156 14.59 -0.89 -6.78
C ASN A 156 13.91 -1.11 -8.13
N TYR A 157 12.59 -1.34 -8.12
CA TYR A 157 11.76 -1.53 -9.30
C TYR A 157 10.93 -0.29 -9.65
N SER A 158 11.15 0.84 -8.95
CA SER A 158 10.37 2.07 -9.08
C SER A 158 10.20 2.57 -10.52
N ARG A 159 11.21 2.42 -11.39
CA ARG A 159 11.10 2.76 -12.82
C ARG A 159 9.93 2.03 -13.48
N TRP A 160 9.85 0.71 -13.29
CA TRP A 160 8.78 -0.12 -13.86
C TRP A 160 7.43 0.18 -13.21
N LEU A 161 7.41 0.40 -11.89
CA LEU A 161 6.19 0.67 -11.13
C LEU A 161 5.58 2.04 -11.44
N SER A 162 6.41 3.01 -11.81
CA SER A 162 5.99 4.36 -12.20
C SER A 162 5.77 4.53 -13.71
N GLY A 163 6.03 3.49 -14.52
CA GLY A 163 5.88 3.53 -15.97
C GLY A 163 6.87 4.46 -16.68
N ARG A 164 8.01 4.76 -16.04
CA ARG A 164 9.02 5.69 -16.56
C ARG A 164 10.00 5.02 -17.53
N ASN A 165 10.57 5.80 -18.44
CA ASN A 165 11.59 5.34 -19.35
C ASN A 165 12.96 5.22 -18.67
N PRO A 166 13.91 4.42 -19.21
CA PRO A 166 15.29 4.40 -18.73
C PRO A 166 15.92 5.80 -18.74
N GLY A 167 16.48 6.21 -17.59
CA GLY A 167 17.15 7.50 -17.42
C GLY A 167 16.23 8.65 -16.96
N GLU A 168 14.92 8.44 -16.93
CA GLU A 168 14.00 9.42 -16.34
C GLU A 168 14.20 9.50 -14.81
N PRO A 169 14.05 10.69 -14.21
CA PRO A 169 14.16 10.84 -12.76
C PRO A 169 13.08 10.00 -12.06
N PRO A 170 13.25 9.61 -10.78
CA PRO A 170 12.17 9.03 -10.00
C PRO A 170 11.12 10.09 -9.62
N PRO A 171 9.90 9.69 -9.24
CA PRO A 171 8.94 10.61 -8.65
C PRO A 171 9.49 11.20 -7.35
N THR A 172 9.27 12.50 -7.15
CA THR A 172 9.72 13.24 -5.95
C THR A 172 8.54 13.93 -5.27
N LEU A 173 8.77 14.48 -4.07
CA LEU A 173 7.76 15.24 -3.34
C LEU A 173 7.16 16.40 -4.18
N PHE A 174 7.94 17.00 -5.08
CA PHE A 174 7.48 18.10 -5.93
C PHE A 174 6.30 17.72 -6.83
N GLU A 175 6.18 16.44 -7.21
CA GLU A 175 5.06 15.96 -8.03
C GLU A 175 3.74 15.87 -7.25
N TYR A 176 3.79 15.98 -5.91
CA TYR A 176 2.61 16.02 -5.04
C TYR A 176 2.17 17.45 -4.71
N LEU A 177 2.99 18.44 -5.04
CA LEU A 177 2.63 19.84 -4.83
C LEU A 177 1.73 20.32 -5.97
N PRO A 178 0.73 21.18 -5.69
CA PRO A 178 0.02 21.90 -6.73
C PRO A 178 0.99 22.63 -7.67
N GLU A 179 0.67 22.75 -8.95
CA GLU A 179 1.52 23.46 -9.93
C GLU A 179 1.82 24.91 -9.51
N ASN A 180 0.95 25.50 -8.69
CA ASN A 180 1.03 26.85 -8.15
C ASN A 180 1.53 26.91 -6.69
N ALA A 181 2.28 25.92 -6.22
CA ALA A 181 2.80 25.89 -4.85
C ALA A 181 4.03 26.79 -4.61
N LEU A 182 4.61 27.38 -5.66
CA LEU A 182 5.78 28.27 -5.63
C LEU A 182 5.44 29.66 -6.18
#